data_AF-A0A960GTT0-F1
#
_entry.id   AF-A0A960GTT0-F1
#
_cell.length_a   1.000
_cell.length_b   1.000
_cell.length_c   1.000
_cell.angle_alpha   90.00
_cell.angle_beta   90.00
_cell.angle_gamma   90.00
#
_symmetry.space_group_name_H-M   'P 1'
#
loop_
_entity.id
_entity.type
_entity.pdbx_description
1 polymer ?
#
loop_
_entity_poly.entity_id
_entity_poly.type
_entity_poly.pdbx_seq_one_letter_code
_entity_poly.pdbx_strand_id
1 'polypeptide(L)'
;GCTAPGYLCEVHHVEEWADGGHTNIDTLTFACGQHHKLLKPGSWRTRKHNNGTTEWLPPPHSPLHGGTNTYHHPERLLEGFGEGDARGSSAA
;
A
#
# COMPACT_ATOMS: atom_id res chain seq x y z
N GLY A 1 -9.49 3.82 -4.73
CA GLY A 1 -8.98 2.65 -3.98
C GLY A 1 -10.02 1.54 -3.97
N CYS A 2 -9.64 0.33 -3.55
CA CYS A 2 -10.57 -0.79 -3.40
C CYS A 2 -11.37 -0.68 -2.08
N THR A 3 -12.64 -1.07 -2.08
CA THR A 3 -13.52 -1.03 -0.89
C THR A 3 -13.76 -2.41 -0.26
N ALA A 4 -13.21 -3.48 -0.85
CA ALA A 4 -13.36 -4.83 -0.32
C ALA A 4 -12.78 -4.92 1.11
N PRO A 5 -13.49 -5.53 2.06
CA PRO A 5 -12.98 -5.72 3.42
C PRO A 5 -11.81 -6.70 3.41
N GLY A 6 -10.87 -6.55 4.35
CA GLY A 6 -9.67 -7.40 4.44
C GLY A 6 -9.98 -8.90 4.54
N TYR A 7 -11.12 -9.28 5.12
CA TYR A 7 -11.57 -10.68 5.22
C TYR A 7 -11.88 -11.33 3.86
N LEU A 8 -12.15 -10.52 2.83
CA LEU A 8 -12.38 -10.98 1.45
C LEU A 8 -11.14 -10.76 0.56
N CYS A 9 -10.01 -10.42 1.17
CA CYS A 9 -8.74 -10.25 0.48
C CYS A 9 -7.87 -11.49 0.63
N GLU A 10 -7.02 -11.68 -0.36
CA GLU A 10 -5.93 -12.64 -0.38
C GLU A 10 -4.68 -11.97 0.20
N VAL A 11 -3.80 -12.76 0.79
CA VAL A 11 -2.48 -12.31 1.23
C VAL A 11 -1.52 -12.42 0.04
N HIS A 12 -0.91 -11.30 -0.33
CA HIS A 12 0.08 -11.18 -1.39
C HIS A 12 1.46 -10.94 -0.80
N HIS A 13 2.46 -11.69 -1.26
CA HIS A 13 3.86 -11.42 -0.94
C HIS A 13 4.40 -10.30 -1.82
N VAL A 14 4.93 -9.24 -1.21
CA VAL A 14 5.51 -8.08 -1.93
C VAL A 14 6.71 -8.50 -2.79
N GLU A 15 7.52 -9.42 -2.24
CA GLU A 15 8.49 -10.20 -3.01
C GLU A 15 7.87 -11.55 -3.30
N GLU A 16 7.81 -11.96 -4.57
CA GLU A 16 7.05 -13.13 -4.99
C GLU A 16 7.47 -14.38 -4.21
N TRP A 17 6.48 -15.18 -3.79
CA TRP A 17 6.73 -16.43 -3.08
C TRP A 17 7.65 -17.36 -3.87
N ALA A 18 7.47 -17.42 -5.20
CA ALA A 18 8.27 -18.25 -6.09
C ALA A 18 9.75 -17.85 -6.13
N ASP A 19 10.06 -16.59 -5.80
CA ASP A 19 11.42 -16.05 -5.75
C ASP A 19 12.04 -16.15 -4.35
N GLY A 20 11.35 -16.79 -3.40
CA GLY A 20 11.80 -16.96 -2.01
C GLY A 20 11.26 -15.92 -1.04
N GLY A 21 10.24 -15.16 -1.41
CA GLY A 21 9.62 -14.15 -0.57
C GLY A 21 9.15 -14.69 0.79
N HIS A 22 9.47 -13.97 1.87
CA HIS A 22 9.12 -14.39 3.23
C HIS A 22 7.64 -14.18 3.55
N THR A 23 7.07 -15.15 4.28
CA THR A 23 5.77 -14.99 4.97
C THR A 23 5.97 -14.21 6.27
N ASN A 24 6.19 -12.90 6.15
CA ASN A 24 6.34 -11.96 7.27
C ASN A 24 5.36 -10.78 7.12
N ILE A 25 4.73 -10.34 8.21
CA ILE A 25 3.73 -9.24 8.18
C ILE A 25 4.27 -7.94 7.55
N ASP A 26 5.59 -7.73 7.63
CA ASP A 26 6.28 -6.59 7.04
C ASP A 26 6.46 -6.72 5.51
N THR A 27 6.40 -7.93 4.96
CA THR A 27 6.60 -8.22 3.52
C THR A 27 5.34 -8.78 2.85
N LEU A 28 4.21 -8.78 3.56
CA LEU A 28 2.90 -9.20 3.08
C LEU A 28 1.93 -8.02 3.00
N THR A 29 0.97 -8.12 2.08
CA THR A 29 -0.14 -7.17 1.96
C THR A 29 -1.46 -7.85 1.58
N PHE A 30 -2.57 -7.15 1.73
CA PHE A 30 -3.88 -7.62 1.28
C PHE A 30 -4.21 -7.11 -0.12
N ALA A 31 -4.69 -8.01 -0.97
CA ALA A 31 -5.26 -7.69 -2.27
C ALA A 31 -6.58 -8.46 -2.46
N CYS A 32 -7.66 -7.80 -2.87
CA CYS A 32 -8.86 -8.56 -3.23
C CYS A 32 -8.60 -9.38 -4.51
N GLY A 33 -9.32 -10.48 -4.71
CA GLY A 33 -9.05 -11.39 -5.84
C GLY A 33 -9.10 -10.74 -7.23
N GLN A 34 -9.83 -9.63 -7.42
CA GLN A 34 -9.80 -8.86 -8.68
C GLN A 34 -8.50 -8.07 -8.84
N HIS A 35 -8.05 -7.38 -7.80
CA HIS A 35 -6.83 -6.57 -7.85
C HIS A 35 -5.56 -7.42 -7.75
N HIS A 36 -5.60 -8.57 -7.07
CA HIS A 36 -4.44 -9.47 -6.99
C HIS A 36 -4.04 -9.98 -8.38
N LYS A 37 -5.00 -10.23 -9.27
CA LYS A 37 -4.75 -10.59 -10.68
C LYS A 37 -3.99 -9.53 -11.49
N LEU A 38 -3.90 -8.29 -10.99
CA LEU A 38 -3.13 -7.23 -11.63
C LEU A 38 -1.64 -7.30 -11.27
N LEU A 39 -1.27 -7.98 -10.17
CA LEU A 39 0.09 -8.15 -9.68
C LEU A 39 0.76 -9.30 -10.43
N LYS A 40 1.46 -8.94 -11.49
CA LYS A 40 2.16 -9.88 -12.39
C LYS A 40 3.38 -9.20 -13.00
N PRO A 41 4.34 -9.95 -13.55
CA PRO A 41 5.53 -9.36 -14.17
C PRO A 41 5.19 -8.27 -15.19
N GLY A 42 5.85 -7.11 -15.08
CA GLY A 42 5.65 -5.94 -15.96
C GLY A 42 4.34 -5.16 -15.74
N SER A 43 3.56 -5.48 -14.72
CA SER A 43 2.26 -4.87 -14.43
C SER A 43 2.31 -4.00 -13.16
N TRP A 44 1.17 -3.85 -12.49
CA TRP A 44 1.06 -3.28 -11.15
C TRP A 44 1.99 -4.00 -10.18
N ARG A 45 2.50 -3.26 -9.20
CA ARG A 45 3.32 -3.79 -8.10
C ARG A 45 2.86 -3.18 -6.79
N THR A 46 3.16 -3.83 -5.68
CA THR A 46 3.00 -3.24 -4.35
C THR A 46 4.35 -2.92 -3.73
N ARG A 47 4.36 -1.95 -2.82
CA ARG A 47 5.49 -1.62 -1.95
C ARG A 47 4.99 -1.49 -0.52
N LYS A 48 5.69 -2.12 0.43
CA LYS A 48 5.46 -1.88 1.85
C LYS A 48 6.33 -0.72 2.33
N HIS A 49 5.76 0.19 3.10
CA HIS A 49 6.49 1.24 3.79
C HIS A 49 6.78 0.83 5.24
N ASN A 50 7.80 1.47 5.84
CA ASN A 50 8.18 1.25 7.24
C ASN A 50 7.08 1.62 8.24
N ASN A 51 6.10 2.45 7.84
CA ASN A 51 4.93 2.78 8.66
C ASN A 51 3.79 1.73 8.53
N GLY A 52 4.06 0.59 7.90
CA GLY A 52 3.11 -0.51 7.72
C GLY A 52 2.11 -0.32 6.57
N THR A 53 2.09 0.84 5.91
CA THR A 53 1.18 1.07 4.77
C THR A 53 1.65 0.33 3.51
N THR A 54 0.68 -0.04 2.66
CA THR A 54 0.95 -0.60 1.34
C THR A 54 0.58 0.39 0.26
N GLU A 55 1.54 0.69 -0.58
CA GLU A 55 1.37 1.50 -1.78
C GLU A 55 1.25 0.60 -3.00
N TRP A 56 0.32 0.94 -3.88
CA TRP A 56 0.17 0.31 -5.20
C TRP A 56 0.84 1.20 -6.24
N LEU A 57 1.74 0.61 -7.02
CA LEU A 57 2.51 1.27 -8.07
C LEU A 57 1.96 0.82 -9.44
N PRO A 58 1.53 1.75 -10.30
CA PRO A 58 1.03 1.41 -11.62
C PRO A 58 2.18 0.99 -12.56
N PRO A 59 1.88 0.26 -13.65
CA PRO A 59 2.83 0.05 -14.73
C PRO A 59 3.32 1.39 -15.31
N PRO A 60 4.56 1.50 -15.83
CA PRO A 60 5.14 2.78 -16.29
C PRO A 60 4.31 3.54 -17.34
N HIS A 61 3.54 2.83 -18.17
CA HIS A 61 2.73 3.39 -19.25
C HIS A 61 1.26 3.60 -18.86
N SER A 62 0.89 3.28 -17.62
CA SER A 62 -0.49 3.40 -17.16
C SER A 62 -0.86 4.87 -16.93
N PRO A 63 -2.02 5.33 -17.41
CA PRO A 63 -2.53 6.66 -17.09
C PRO A 63 -3.09 6.74 -15.66
N LEU A 64 -3.22 5.61 -14.97
CA LEU A 64 -3.74 5.55 -13.60
C LEU A 64 -2.62 5.87 -12.60
N HIS A 65 -2.97 6.64 -11.57
CA HIS A 65 -2.09 6.91 -10.44
C HIS A 65 -2.14 5.78 -9.41
N GLY A 66 -0.97 5.52 -8.82
CA GLY A 66 -0.83 4.65 -7.66
C GLY A 66 -1.19 5.32 -6.35
N GLY A 67 -0.77 4.69 -5.25
CA GLY A 67 -0.84 5.26 -3.91
C GLY A 67 -1.31 4.27 -2.85
N THR A 68 -1.46 4.78 -1.63
CA THR A 68 -1.98 4.04 -0.48
C THR A 68 -3.50 4.17 -0.42
N ASN A 69 -4.20 3.05 -0.22
CA ASN A 69 -5.65 3.04 -0.07
C ASN A 69 -6.07 3.39 1.37
N THR A 70 -6.74 4.52 1.56
CA THR A 70 -7.22 5.01 2.87
C THR A 70 -8.69 4.70 3.15
N TYR A 71 -9.39 3.97 2.27
CA TYR A 71 -10.84 3.74 2.40
C TYR A 71 -11.26 3.16 3.77
N HIS A 72 -10.51 2.19 4.30
CA HIS A 72 -10.77 1.56 5.60
C HIS A 72 -10.11 2.27 6.78
N HIS A 73 -9.43 3.39 6.52
CA HIS A 73 -8.70 4.19 7.50
C HIS A 73 -8.92 5.69 7.25
N PRO A 74 -10.19 6.16 7.30
CA PRO A 74 -10.52 7.56 7.02
C PRO A 74 -9.86 8.52 8.01
N GLU A 75 -9.50 8.07 9.22
CA GLU A 75 -8.74 8.85 10.21
C GLU A 75 -7.41 9.40 9.65
N ARG A 76 -6.77 8.68 8.73
CA ARG A 76 -5.50 9.10 8.12
C ARG A 76 -5.64 10.29 7.17
N LEU A 77 -6.86 10.57 6.71
CA LEU A 77 -7.13 11.79 5.92
C LEU A 77 -7.14 13.04 6.82
N LEU A 78 -7.37 12.87 8.12
CA LEU A 78 -7.47 13.97 9.09
C LEU A 78 -6.12 14.34 9.70
N GLU A 79 -5.15 13.41 9.71
CA GLU A 79 -3.79 13.63 10.26
C GLU A 79 -3.05 14.79 9.56
N GLY A 80 -3.39 15.10 8.30
CA GLY A 80 -2.86 16.27 7.58
C GLY A 80 -3.52 17.61 7.93
N PHE A 81 -4.63 17.62 8.68
CA PHE A 81 -5.38 18.82 9.08
C PHE A 81 -5.15 19.20 10.56
N GLY A 82 -4.43 18.36 11.32
CA GLY A 82 -4.33 18.46 12.78
C GLY A 82 -2.99 18.93 13.35
N GLU A 83 -1.95 19.16 12.54
CA GLU A 83 -0.64 19.59 13.03
C GLU A 83 -0.11 20.79 12.26
N GLY A 84 -0.87 21.88 12.36
CA GLY A 84 -0.43 23.23 12.03
C GLY A 84 -0.44 24.13 13.26
N ASP A 85 0.14 23.68 14.38
CA ASP A 85 0.69 24.52 15.47
C ASP A 85 1.18 23.63 16.63
N ALA A 86 2.45 23.21 16.61
CA ALA A 86 3.33 23.17 17.79
C ALA A 86 4.64 22.40 17.51
N ARG A 87 5.75 23.16 17.47
CA ARG A 87 7.17 22.75 17.61
C ARG A 87 7.80 22.16 16.34
N GLY A 88 8.87 22.71 15.79
CA GLY A 88 9.74 23.81 16.18
C GLY A 88 10.95 23.80 15.25
N SER A 89 11.34 24.97 14.77
CA SER A 89 12.61 25.19 14.10
C SER A 89 13.78 24.78 15.00
N SER A 90 14.71 23.97 14.49
CA SER A 90 16.13 24.24 14.69
C SER A 90 16.95 23.62 13.56
N ALA A 91 17.69 24.50 12.90
CA ALA A 91 18.79 24.18 12.00
C ALA A 91 19.96 23.55 12.77
N ALA A 92 20.65 22.62 12.11
CA ALA A 92 22.11 22.51 11.95
C ALA A 92 22.40 21.28 11.08
#